data_AF-A0A703Q0V6-F1
#
_entry.id   AF-A0A703Q0V6-F1
#
_cell.length_a   1.000
_cell.length_b   1.000
_cell.length_c   1.000
_cell.angle_alpha   90.00
_cell.angle_beta   90.00
_cell.angle_gamma   90.00
#
_symmetry.space_group_name_H-M   'P 1'
#
loop_
_entity.id
_entity.type
_entity.pdbx_description
1 polymer ?
#
loop_
_entity_poly.entity_id
_entity_poly.type
_entity_poly.pdbx_seq_one_letter_code
_entity_poly.pdbx_strand_id
1 'polypeptide(L)'
;MMKKLLALAVIAPLLISCSSSTKKGETYNEAWVKDTNGFDILMGQFANNIENLWGYKEVLIAGPKDYVKYTDQFQTRSHINFD
;
A
#
# COMPACT_ATOMS: atom_id res chain seq x y z
N MET A 1 23.95 -11.28 50.15
CA MET A 1 24.28 -11.64 48.75
C MET A 1 23.07 -12.16 47.94
N MET A 2 22.00 -12.66 48.58
CA MET A 2 20.85 -13.32 47.90
C MET A 2 19.82 -12.36 47.28
N LYS A 3 19.64 -11.13 47.80
CA LYS A 3 18.69 -10.15 47.22
C LYS A 3 19.08 -9.68 45.80
N LYS A 4 20.38 -9.65 45.49
CA LYS A 4 20.89 -9.34 44.14
C LYS A 4 20.61 -10.47 43.14
N LEU A 5 20.55 -11.71 43.61
CA LEU A 5 20.24 -12.89 42.78
C LEU A 5 18.73 -12.97 42.47
N LEU A 6 17.88 -12.60 43.43
CA LEU A 6 16.43 -12.49 43.20
C LEU A 6 16.08 -11.41 42.17
N ALA A 7 16.75 -10.25 42.24
CA ALA A 7 16.58 -9.20 41.24
C ALA A 7 17.02 -9.66 39.83
N LEU A 8 18.10 -10.43 39.74
CA LEU A 8 18.58 -10.97 38.46
C LEU A 8 17.61 -12.00 37.85
N ALA A 9 16.96 -12.81 38.68
CA ALA A 9 15.96 -13.78 38.24
C ALA A 9 14.67 -13.14 37.69
N VAL A 10 14.32 -11.93 38.16
CA VAL A 10 13.15 -11.17 37.68
C VAL A 10 13.43 -10.44 36.37
N ILE A 11 14.69 -10.06 36.11
CA ILE A 11 15.09 -9.31 34.90
C ILE A 11 15.42 -10.26 33.74
N ALA A 12 15.83 -11.50 34.02
CA ALA A 12 16.19 -12.48 32.99
C ALA A 12 15.08 -12.79 31.95
N PRO A 13 13.79 -12.92 32.30
CA PRO A 13 12.72 -13.15 31.33
C PRO A 13 12.47 -11.96 30.39
N LEU A 14 12.69 -10.74 30.88
CA LEU A 14 12.59 -9.51 30.09
C LEU A 14 13.69 -9.41 29.02
N LEU A 15 14.89 -9.93 29.31
CA LEU A 15 16.01 -9.95 28.36
C LEU A 15 15.84 -11.01 27.27
N ILE A 16 15.16 -12.14 27.57
CA ILE A 16 14.86 -13.19 26.58
C ILE A 16 13.80 -12.72 25.57
N SER A 17 12.91 -11.81 25.99
CA SER A 17 11.89 -11.20 25.10
C SER A 17 12.49 -10.26 24.04
N CYS A 18 13.72 -9.75 24.25
CA CYS A 18 14.44 -8.96 23.26
C CYS A 18 15.18 -9.80 22.21
N SER A 19 15.13 -11.14 22.29
CA SER A 19 15.65 -12.01 21.22
C SER A 19 14.61 -12.09 20.10
N SER A 20 14.47 -11.00 19.36
CA SER A 20 13.78 -10.99 18.07
C SER A 20 14.58 -11.89 17.13
N SER A 21 14.17 -13.14 17.09
CA SER A 21 14.62 -14.13 16.13
C SER A 21 14.39 -13.55 14.75
N THR A 22 15.46 -13.06 14.13
CA THR A 22 15.46 -12.70 12.72
C THR A 22 15.40 -14.00 11.95
N LYS A 23 14.21 -14.61 11.88
CA LYS A 23 13.91 -15.60 10.85
C LYS A 23 13.95 -14.84 9.54
N LYS A 24 15.14 -14.75 8.94
CA LYS A 24 15.30 -14.46 7.51
C LYS A 24 14.80 -15.69 6.74
N GLY A 25 13.50 -15.94 6.83
CA GLY A 25 12.78 -16.67 5.80
C GLY A 25 12.76 -15.76 4.58
N GLU A 26 13.28 -16.28 3.47
CA GLU A 26 13.19 -15.74 2.11
C GLU A 26 13.25 -14.21 2.01
N THR A 27 14.46 -13.71 1.75
CA THR A 27 14.80 -12.36 1.23
C THR A 27 13.57 -11.49 0.96
N TYR A 28 13.07 -10.79 1.97
CA TYR A 28 12.01 -9.79 1.84
C TYR A 28 12.53 -8.72 0.88
N ASN A 29 12.15 -8.82 -0.40
CA ASN A 29 12.47 -7.83 -1.39
C ASN A 29 11.29 -6.87 -1.44
N GLU A 30 11.48 -5.68 -0.87
CA GLU A 30 10.52 -4.57 -0.91
C GLU A 30 9.97 -4.29 -2.32
N ALA A 31 10.77 -4.51 -3.37
CA ALA A 31 10.36 -4.37 -4.77
C ALA A 31 9.23 -5.33 -5.22
N TRP A 32 8.99 -6.43 -4.50
CA TRP A 32 7.96 -7.42 -4.79
C TRP A 32 6.72 -7.26 -3.91
N VAL A 33 6.78 -6.37 -2.91
CA VAL A 33 5.66 -6.03 -2.05
C VAL A 33 4.83 -4.98 -2.78
N LYS A 34 3.59 -5.33 -3.13
CA LYS A 34 2.67 -4.39 -3.75
C LYS A 34 2.16 -3.42 -2.68
N ASP A 35 2.44 -2.13 -2.85
CA ASP A 35 1.76 -1.08 -2.07
C ASP A 35 0.35 -0.84 -2.64
N THR A 36 -0.59 -1.68 -2.21
CA THR A 36 -1.99 -1.54 -2.61
C THR A 36 -2.66 -0.33 -1.99
N ASN A 37 -2.23 0.08 -0.78
CA ASN A 37 -2.84 1.21 -0.08
C ASN A 37 -2.55 2.53 -0.80
N GLY A 38 -1.29 2.76 -1.17
CA GLY A 38 -0.92 3.92 -1.97
C GLY A 38 -1.63 3.93 -3.32
N PHE A 39 -1.75 2.76 -3.97
CA PHE A 39 -2.49 2.63 -5.22
C PHE A 39 -3.98 2.97 -5.08
N ASP A 40 -4.66 2.49 -4.04
CA ASP A 40 -6.08 2.77 -3.79
C ASP A 40 -6.32 4.27 -3.56
N ILE A 41 -5.41 4.94 -2.83
CA ILE A 41 -5.47 6.40 -2.62
C ILE A 41 -5.34 7.14 -3.95
N LEU A 42 -4.36 6.78 -4.78
CA LEU A 42 -4.17 7.39 -6.10
C LEU A 42 -5.37 7.16 -7.01
N MET A 43 -6.02 5.99 -6.90
CA MET A 43 -7.20 5.70 -7.70
C MET A 43 -8.42 6.50 -7.28
N GLY A 44 -8.61 6.71 -5.98
CA GLY A 44 -9.64 7.62 -5.47
C GLY A 44 -9.41 9.07 -5.95
N GLN A 45 -8.17 9.56 -5.87
CA GLN A 45 -7.82 10.91 -6.34
C GLN A 45 -8.02 11.07 -7.84
N PHE A 46 -7.64 10.07 -8.64
CA PHE A 46 -7.83 10.07 -10.09
C PHE A 46 -9.31 10.16 -10.47
N ALA A 47 -10.17 9.33 -9.86
CA ALA A 47 -11.60 9.34 -10.12
C ALA A 47 -12.24 10.68 -9.72
N ASN A 48 -11.85 11.25 -8.57
CA ASN A 48 -12.36 12.54 -8.11
C ASN A 48 -12.00 13.69 -9.07
N ASN A 49 -10.76 13.70 -9.60
CA ASN A 49 -10.34 14.73 -10.57
C ASN A 49 -11.17 14.70 -11.87
N ILE A 50 -11.52 13.50 -12.35
CA ILE A 50 -12.39 13.34 -13.51
C ILE A 50 -13.81 13.78 -13.18
N GLU A 51 -14.35 13.34 -12.04
CA GLU A 51 -15.70 13.68 -11.60
C GLU A 51 -15.90 15.20 -11.47
N ASN A 52 -14.92 15.92 -10.90
CA ASN A 52 -15.01 17.37 -10.72
C ASN A 52 -15.17 18.14 -12.05
N LEU A 53 -14.63 17.60 -13.15
CA LEU A 53 -14.67 18.26 -14.46
C LEU A 53 -15.81 17.75 -15.36
N TRP A 54 -16.04 16.43 -15.37
CA TRP A 54 -16.99 15.78 -16.28
C TRP A 54 -18.35 15.47 -15.63
N GLY A 55 -18.41 15.46 -14.29
CA GLY A 55 -19.56 15.01 -13.51
C GLY A 55 -19.55 13.50 -13.26
N TYR A 56 -20.22 13.08 -12.18
CA TYR A 56 -20.22 11.70 -11.69
C TYR A 56 -20.61 10.65 -12.73
N LYS A 57 -21.57 10.95 -13.61
CA LYS A 57 -22.06 10.02 -14.65
C LYS A 57 -21.08 9.80 -15.81
N GLU A 58 -20.10 10.67 -15.95
CA GLU A 58 -19.14 10.66 -17.07
C GLU A 58 -17.74 10.18 -16.63
N VAL A 59 -17.60 9.71 -15.39
CA VAL A 59 -16.36 9.08 -14.92
C VAL A 59 -16.16 7.77 -15.67
N LEU A 60 -15.15 7.76 -16.55
CA LEU A 60 -14.76 6.59 -17.32
C LEU A 60 -13.33 6.19 -16.94
N ILE A 61 -13.12 4.95 -16.55
CA ILE A 61 -11.81 4.44 -16.12
C ILE A 61 -11.42 3.27 -17.02
N ALA A 62 -10.11 3.08 -17.21
CA ALA A 62 -9.61 1.94 -17.97
C ALA A 62 -10.04 0.61 -17.33
N GLY A 63 -10.37 -0.36 -18.17
CA GLY A 63 -10.78 -1.70 -17.78
C GLY A 63 -9.99 -2.78 -18.54
N PRO A 64 -10.24 -4.07 -18.27
CA PRO A 64 -9.54 -5.17 -18.96
C PRO A 64 -9.65 -5.14 -20.49
N LYS A 65 -10.73 -4.54 -21.02
CA LYS A 65 -11.01 -4.41 -22.46
C LYS A 65 -11.23 -2.95 -22.91
N ASP A 66 -10.91 -2.00 -22.05
CA ASP A 66 -11.09 -0.59 -22.33
C ASP A 66 -9.80 0.15 -21.99
N TYR A 67 -9.10 0.62 -23.02
CA TYR A 67 -8.03 1.58 -22.82
C TYR A 67 -8.65 2.96 -22.69
N VAL A 68 -8.43 3.62 -21.55
CA VAL A 68 -8.88 4.99 -21.30
C VAL A 68 -7.70 5.80 -20.78
N LYS A 69 -7.37 6.89 -21.48
CA LYS A 69 -6.26 7.78 -21.11
C LYS A 69 -6.70 9.23 -21.11
N TYR A 70 -6.57 9.88 -19.96
CA TYR A 70 -6.79 11.31 -19.81
C TYR A 70 -5.49 12.10 -20.05
N THR A 71 -5.61 13.24 -20.72
CA THR A 71 -4.56 14.24 -20.96
C THR A 71 -5.11 15.65 -20.72
N ASP A 72 -4.28 16.68 -20.92
CA ASP A 72 -4.70 18.09 -20.89
C ASP A 72 -5.42 18.48 -19.59
N GLN A 73 -4.86 18.05 -18.45
CA GLN A 73 -5.46 18.27 -17.14
C GLN A 73 -6.88 17.69 -17.03
N PHE A 74 -7.05 16.45 -17.50
CA PHE A 74 -8.31 15.71 -17.53
C PHE A 74 -9.36 16.22 -18.53
N GLN A 75 -9.08 17.28 -19.30
CA GLN A 75 -10.04 17.84 -20.28
C GLN A 75 -10.22 16.97 -21.53
N THR A 76 -9.21 16.16 -21.87
CA THR A 76 -9.25 15.29 -23.04
C THR A 76 -9.12 13.84 -22.59
N ARG A 77 -9.91 12.94 -23.19
CA ARG A 77 -9.74 11.49 -23.02
C ARG A 77 -9.68 10.77 -24.36
N SER A 78 -8.74 9.84 -24.47
CA SER A 78 -8.69 8.85 -25.55
C SER A 78 -9.25 7.53 -25.03
N HIS A 79 -10.22 6.95 -25.74
CA HIS A 79 -10.85 5.68 -25.37
C HIS A 79 -10.79 4.70 -26.55
N ILE A 80 -10.30 3.48 -26.29
CA ILE A 80 -10.33 2.35 -27.22
C ILE A 80 -11.06 1.21 -26.53
N ASN A 81 -12.11 0.72 -27.16
CA ASN A 81 -12.83 -0.48 -26.75
C ASN A 81 -12.30 -1.68 -27.57
N PHE A 82 -11.94 -2.75 -26.88
CA PHE A 82 -11.38 -3.98 -27.46
C PHE A 82 -12.39 -5.14 -27.57
N ASP A 83 -13.68 -4.91 -27.30
CA ASP A 83 -14.75 -5.89 -27.60
C ASP A 83 -14.96 -6.12 -29.10
#